data_AF-A0A0A7S3M2-F1
#
_entry.id   AF-A0A0A7S3M2-F1
#
_cell.length_a   1.000
_cell.length_b   1.000
_cell.length_c   1.000
_cell.angle_alpha   90.00
_cell.angle_beta   90.00
_cell.angle_gamma   90.00
#
_symmetry.space_group_name_H-M   'P 1'
#
loop_
_entity.id
_entity.type
_entity.pdbx_description
1 polymer ?
#
loop_
_entity_poly.entity_id
_entity_poly.type
_entity_poly.pdbx_seq_one_letter_code
_entity_poly.pdbx_strand_id
1 'polypeptide(L)'
;MQELNHILNKMTELLQQLTGILHTEQMILIENYLVHKLGNIIDEKNQLLIKLKILDEQRIAIGKELHLASPYSDNEPLANQWATIVKSTSLLAQMNRDNGEILQQRLDQTRQTIDFINKSKKTNIYTNGGYQKTETVSTTRAKV
;
A
#
# COMPACT_ATOMS: atom_id res chain seq x y z
N MET A 1 -20.29 16.68 -22.40
CA MET A 1 -19.07 17.53 -22.27
C MET A 1 -18.89 18.08 -20.86
N GLN A 2 -19.83 18.85 -20.28
CA GLN A 2 -19.70 19.39 -18.92
C GLN A 2 -19.58 18.30 -17.84
N GLU A 3 -20.36 17.23 -17.96
CA GLU A 3 -20.35 16.09 -17.03
C GLU A 3 -19.01 15.33 -17.03
N LEU A 4 -18.41 15.13 -18.21
CA LEU A 4 -17.09 14.53 -18.35
C LEU A 4 -16.00 15.41 -17.70
N ASN A 5 -16.07 16.73 -17.90
CA ASN A 5 -15.12 17.68 -17.30
C ASN A 5 -15.23 17.67 -15.75
N HIS A 6 -16.46 17.55 -15.21
CA HIS A 6 -16.68 17.39 -13.78
C HIS A 6 -16.07 16.10 -13.21
N ILE A 7 -16.19 14.99 -13.95
CA ILE A 7 -15.59 13.70 -13.55
C ILE A 7 -14.06 13.79 -13.54
N LEU A 8 -13.44 14.39 -14.56
CA LEU A 8 -11.98 14.54 -14.62
C LEU A 8 -11.45 15.46 -13.51
N ASN A 9 -12.18 16.54 -13.18
CA ASN A 9 -11.83 17.39 -12.05
C ASN A 9 -11.90 16.61 -10.72
N LYS A 10 -12.96 15.84 -10.50
CA LYS A 10 -13.08 14.96 -9.33
C LYS A 10 -11.97 13.91 -9.26
N MET A 11 -11.62 13.29 -10.39
CA MET A 11 -10.49 12.36 -10.44
C MET A 11 -9.19 13.05 -10.03
N THR A 12 -8.94 14.26 -10.50
CA THR A 12 -7.74 15.03 -10.17
C THR A 12 -7.67 15.33 -8.67
N GLU A 13 -8.79 15.75 -8.07
CA GLU A 13 -8.89 15.98 -6.62
C GLU A 13 -8.61 14.70 -5.81
N LEU A 14 -9.21 13.56 -6.21
CA LEU A 14 -8.97 12.28 -5.55
C LEU A 14 -7.51 11.82 -5.69
N LEU A 15 -6.87 12.05 -6.84
CA LEU A 15 -5.45 11.73 -7.03
C LEU A 15 -4.55 12.61 -6.14
N GLN A 16 -4.90 13.87 -5.94
CA GLN A 16 -4.18 14.75 -5.03
C GLN A 16 -4.31 14.28 -3.57
N GLN A 17 -5.50 13.87 -3.15
CA GLN A 17 -5.71 13.24 -1.84
C GLN A 17 -4.90 11.95 -1.69
N LEU A 18 -4.90 11.10 -2.71
CA LEU A 18 -4.15 9.84 -2.72
C LEU A 18 -2.63 10.06 -2.62
N THR A 19 -2.11 11.12 -3.25
CA THR A 19 -0.70 11.53 -3.11
C THR A 19 -0.35 11.81 -1.65
N GLY A 20 -1.18 12.57 -0.93
CA GLY A 20 -0.95 12.90 0.47
C GLY A 20 -0.96 11.66 1.38
N ILE A 21 -1.88 10.72 1.12
CA ILE A 21 -1.97 9.46 1.85
C ILE A 21 -0.73 8.59 1.60
N LEU A 22 -0.29 8.44 0.34
CA LEU A 22 0.90 7.64 0.01
C LEU A 22 2.19 8.22 0.60
N HIS A 23 2.32 9.55 0.67
CA HIS A 23 3.45 10.19 1.34
C HIS A 23 3.42 9.91 2.85
N THR A 24 2.24 10.00 3.48
CA THR A 24 2.07 9.69 4.90
C THR A 24 2.37 8.21 5.19
N GLU A 25 1.90 7.31 4.32
CA GLU A 25 2.24 5.88 4.35
C GLU A 25 3.76 5.68 4.30
N GLN A 26 4.43 6.30 3.34
CA GLN A 26 5.89 6.21 3.17
C GLN A 26 6.65 6.71 4.41
N MET A 27 6.25 7.85 4.99
CA MET A 27 6.90 8.36 6.21
C MET A 27 6.75 7.39 7.38
N ILE A 28 5.57 6.81 7.59
CA ILE A 28 5.35 5.82 8.66
C ILE A 28 6.16 4.54 8.40
N LEU A 29 6.23 4.13 7.13
CA LEU A 29 7.06 3.02 6.67
C LEU A 29 8.56 3.31 6.74
N ILE A 30 9.01 4.54 6.99
CA ILE A 30 10.42 4.86 7.24
C ILE A 30 10.66 5.01 8.74
N GLU A 31 9.85 5.80 9.43
CA GLU A 31 10.05 6.19 10.83
C GLU A 31 9.69 5.10 11.85
N ASN A 32 8.91 4.09 11.46
CA ASN A 32 8.56 2.92 12.29
C ASN A 32 7.85 3.22 13.64
N TYR A 33 7.50 4.48 13.90
CA TYR A 33 6.92 4.94 15.18
C TYR A 33 5.40 4.73 15.26
N LEU A 34 4.71 4.56 14.11
CA LEU A 34 3.25 4.57 14.01
C LEU A 34 2.66 3.37 13.26
N VAL A 35 3.19 2.17 13.45
CA VAL A 35 2.70 0.95 12.78
C VAL A 35 1.19 0.73 13.01
N HIS A 36 0.65 1.12 14.16
CA HIS A 36 -0.78 1.04 14.46
C HIS A 36 -1.66 1.96 13.60
N LYS A 37 -1.10 3.04 13.01
CA LYS A 37 -1.83 3.94 12.09
C LYS A 37 -1.79 3.46 10.64
N LEU A 38 -0.91 2.52 10.32
CA LEU A 38 -0.76 1.99 8.96
C LEU A 38 -2.07 1.34 8.48
N GLY A 39 -2.79 0.61 9.35
CA GLY A 39 -4.08 0.00 9.03
C GLY A 39 -5.11 1.03 8.55
N ASN A 40 -5.29 2.11 9.32
CA ASN A 40 -6.24 3.18 8.97
C ASN A 40 -5.89 3.84 7.63
N ILE A 41 -4.60 4.07 7.37
CA ILE A 41 -4.12 4.68 6.13
C ILE A 41 -4.34 3.76 4.92
N ILE A 42 -4.15 2.45 5.10
CA ILE A 42 -4.46 1.45 4.08
C ILE A 42 -5.97 1.42 3.79
N ASP A 43 -6.81 1.52 4.82
CA ASP A 43 -8.26 1.56 4.65
C ASP A 43 -8.71 2.82 3.89
N GLU A 44 -8.17 3.99 4.24
CA GLU A 44 -8.43 5.24 3.53
C GLU A 44 -7.99 5.17 2.05
N LYS A 45 -6.79 4.65 1.79
CA LYS A 45 -6.28 4.39 0.44
C LYS A 45 -7.21 3.48 -0.36
N ASN A 46 -7.68 2.38 0.24
CA ASN A 46 -8.61 1.45 -0.41
C ASN A 46 -9.94 2.13 -0.75
N GLN A 47 -10.49 2.93 0.17
CA GLN A 47 -11.71 3.69 -0.10
C GLN A 47 -11.54 4.68 -1.26
N LEU A 48 -10.41 5.39 -1.33
CA LEU A 48 -10.12 6.30 -2.44
C LEU A 48 -9.95 5.56 -3.77
N LEU A 49 -9.27 4.40 -3.77
CA LEU A 49 -9.12 3.58 -4.97
C LEU A 49 -10.46 3.05 -5.49
N ILE A 50 -11.37 2.63 -4.59
CA ILE A 50 -12.72 2.22 -4.97
C ILE A 50 -13.47 3.39 -5.62
N LYS A 51 -13.42 4.59 -5.02
CA LYS A 51 -14.04 5.79 -5.58
C LYS A 51 -13.45 6.14 -6.95
N LEU A 52 -12.12 6.08 -7.10
CA LEU A 52 -11.44 6.33 -8.37
C LEU A 52 -11.86 5.34 -9.45
N LYS A 53 -11.99 4.05 -9.10
CA LYS A 53 -12.47 3.01 -10.02
C LYS A 53 -13.90 3.30 -10.50
N ILE A 54 -14.80 3.67 -9.60
CA ILE A 54 -16.19 4.02 -9.96
C ILE A 54 -16.22 5.22 -10.91
N LEU A 55 -15.41 6.26 -10.66
CA LEU A 55 -15.32 7.41 -11.56
C LEU A 55 -14.75 7.02 -12.93
N ASP A 56 -13.81 6.08 -12.99
CA ASP A 56 -13.26 5.63 -14.27
C ASP A 56 -14.28 4.83 -15.09
N GLU A 57 -15.06 3.98 -14.44
CA GLU A 57 -16.18 3.27 -15.06
C GLU A 57 -17.23 4.26 -15.61
N GLN A 58 -17.56 5.31 -14.83
CA GLN A 58 -18.45 6.39 -15.28
C GLN A 58 -17.89 7.16 -16.49
N ARG A 59 -16.59 7.49 -16.46
CA ARG A 59 -15.89 8.13 -17.59
C ARG A 59 -15.98 7.26 -18.84
N ILE A 60 -15.76 5.94 -18.74
CA ILE A 60 -15.85 5.01 -19.87
C ILE A 60 -17.29 4.94 -20.41
N ALA A 61 -18.29 4.88 -19.53
CA ALA A 61 -19.69 4.86 -19.94
C ALA A 61 -20.08 6.12 -20.73
N ILE A 62 -19.76 7.31 -20.18
CA ILE A 62 -20.03 8.60 -20.84
C ILE A 62 -19.22 8.75 -22.14
N GLY A 63 -17.98 8.25 -22.16
CA GLY A 63 -17.16 8.23 -23.37
C GLY A 63 -17.79 7.38 -24.49
N LYS A 64 -18.41 6.24 -24.15
CA LYS A 64 -19.17 5.42 -25.11
C LYS A 64 -20.42 6.14 -25.60
N GLU A 65 -21.18 6.78 -24.73
CA GLU A 65 -22.39 7.54 -25.09
C GLU A 65 -22.09 8.73 -26.00
N LEU A 66 -20.97 9.41 -25.76
CA LEU A 66 -20.55 10.57 -26.55
C LEU A 66 -19.66 10.22 -27.75
N HIS A 67 -19.41 8.92 -28.01
CA HIS A 67 -18.44 8.44 -29.00
C HIS A 67 -17.05 9.09 -28.90
N LEU A 68 -16.66 9.51 -27.70
CA LEU A 68 -15.39 10.18 -27.41
C LEU A 68 -14.49 9.23 -26.65
N ALA A 69 -13.38 8.86 -27.27
CA ALA A 69 -12.34 8.06 -26.64
C ALA A 69 -11.20 8.97 -26.16
N SER A 70 -10.65 8.62 -24.98
CA SER A 70 -9.35 9.13 -24.56
C SER A 70 -8.29 8.78 -25.62
N PRO A 71 -7.39 9.68 -26.03
CA PRO A 71 -6.89 10.88 -25.33
C PRO A 71 -7.69 12.18 -25.58
N TYR A 72 -8.92 12.11 -26.09
CA TYR A 72 -9.76 13.28 -26.34
C TYR A 72 -9.12 14.32 -27.28
N SER A 73 -8.49 13.83 -28.36
CA SER A 73 -7.74 14.64 -29.34
C SER A 73 -8.53 15.80 -29.92
N ASP A 74 -9.85 15.71 -29.94
CA ASP A 74 -10.75 16.74 -30.47
C ASP A 74 -10.91 17.95 -29.54
N ASN A 75 -10.45 17.85 -28.28
CA ASN A 75 -10.62 18.89 -27.27
C ASN A 75 -9.35 19.07 -26.42
N GLU A 76 -8.52 20.03 -26.82
CA GLU A 76 -7.21 20.32 -26.24
C GLU A 76 -7.20 20.49 -24.70
N PRO A 77 -8.11 21.26 -24.06
CA PRO A 77 -8.13 21.36 -22.61
C PRO A 77 -8.48 20.04 -21.92
N LEU A 78 -9.32 19.21 -22.53
CA LEU A 78 -9.68 17.89 -22.00
C LEU A 78 -8.50 16.90 -22.13
N ALA A 79 -7.80 16.95 -23.26
CA ALA A 79 -6.58 16.17 -23.49
C ALA A 79 -5.47 16.54 -22.49
N ASN A 80 -5.28 17.83 -22.20
CA ASN A 80 -4.31 18.31 -21.22
C ASN A 80 -4.63 17.86 -19.79
N GLN A 81 -5.90 17.92 -19.38
CA GLN A 81 -6.34 17.38 -18.08
C GLN A 81 -6.10 15.86 -18.00
N TRP A 82 -6.46 15.13 -19.06
CA TRP A 82 -6.25 13.68 -19.11
C TRP A 82 -4.76 13.31 -19.03
N ALA A 83 -3.89 14.02 -19.75
CA ALA A 83 -2.45 13.81 -19.67
C ALA A 83 -1.90 14.04 -18.25
N THR A 84 -2.43 15.04 -17.55
CA THR A 84 -2.07 15.32 -16.14
C THR A 84 -2.51 14.19 -15.22
N ILE A 85 -3.73 13.69 -15.38
CA ILE A 85 -4.26 12.55 -14.62
C ILE A 85 -3.38 11.32 -14.83
N VAL A 86 -3.08 10.96 -16.08
CA VAL A 86 -2.23 9.81 -16.42
C VAL A 86 -0.84 9.94 -15.80
N LYS A 87 -0.22 11.12 -15.89
CA LYS A 87 1.09 11.39 -15.28
C LYS A 87 1.05 11.20 -13.77
N SER A 88 0.04 11.76 -13.09
CA SER A 88 -0.16 11.61 -11.65
C SER A 88 -0.38 10.15 -11.25
N THR A 89 -1.22 9.41 -11.97
CA THR A 89 -1.44 7.98 -11.70
C THR A 89 -0.16 7.17 -11.88
N SER A 90 0.66 7.47 -12.90
CA SER A 90 1.96 6.81 -13.09
C SER A 90 2.92 7.08 -11.93
N LEU A 91 2.97 8.31 -11.42
CA LEU A 91 3.78 8.67 -10.26
C LEU A 91 3.32 7.90 -9.01
N LEU A 92 2.01 7.86 -8.76
CA LEU A 92 1.44 7.16 -7.60
C LEU A 92 1.67 5.64 -7.68
N ALA A 93 1.60 5.06 -8.88
CA ALA A 93 1.94 3.66 -9.10
C ALA A 93 3.42 3.38 -8.79
N GLN A 94 4.32 4.32 -9.10
CA GLN A 94 5.72 4.21 -8.72
C GLN A 94 5.91 4.30 -7.21
N MET A 95 5.36 5.33 -6.55
CA MET A 95 5.42 5.47 -5.09
C MET A 95 4.86 4.24 -4.37
N ASN A 96 3.77 3.65 -4.87
CA ASN A 96 3.20 2.44 -4.30
C ASN A 96 4.11 1.21 -4.46
N ARG A 97 4.87 1.12 -5.56
CA ARG A 97 5.89 0.07 -5.74
C ARG A 97 7.04 0.27 -4.75
N ASP A 98 7.52 1.50 -4.61
CA ASP A 98 8.60 1.85 -3.69
C ASP A 98 8.20 1.52 -2.23
N ASN A 99 6.96 1.85 -1.83
CA ASN A 99 6.40 1.46 -0.53
C ASN A 99 6.36 -0.07 -0.35
N GLY A 100 6.03 -0.81 -1.42
CA GLY A 100 6.06 -2.27 -1.43
C GLY A 100 7.45 -2.85 -1.22
N GLU A 101 8.49 -2.27 -1.83
CA GLU A 101 9.88 -2.67 -1.65
C GLU A 101 10.35 -2.44 -0.20
N ILE A 102 10.01 -1.29 0.39
CA ILE A 102 10.32 -0.99 1.80
C ILE A 102 9.68 -2.03 2.72
N LEU A 103 8.42 -2.40 2.47
CA LEU A 103 7.71 -3.43 3.24
C LEU A 103 8.38 -4.80 3.13
N GLN A 104 8.79 -5.20 1.92
CA GLN A 104 9.48 -6.48 1.70
C GLN A 104 10.81 -6.54 2.44
N GLN A 105 11.64 -5.50 2.31
CA GLN A 105 12.93 -5.41 3.01
C GLN A 105 12.76 -5.52 4.53
N ARG A 106 11.75 -4.87 5.09
CA ARG A 106 11.44 -4.95 6.53
C ARG A 106 10.96 -6.33 6.96
N LEU A 107 10.14 -6.98 6.15
CA LEU A 107 9.67 -8.33 6.42
C LEU A 107 10.83 -9.33 6.43
N ASP A 108 11.77 -9.19 5.50
CA ASP A 108 12.98 -10.00 5.44
C ASP A 108 13.89 -9.78 6.66
N GLN A 109 14.12 -8.53 7.06
CA GLN A 109 14.89 -8.21 8.28
C GLN A 109 14.22 -8.76 9.54
N THR A 110 12.89 -8.66 9.63
CA THR A 110 12.12 -9.20 10.76
C THR A 110 12.23 -10.71 10.82
N ARG A 111 12.12 -11.39 9.67
CA ARG A 111 12.27 -12.85 9.57
C ARG A 111 13.67 -13.30 9.99
N GLN A 112 14.71 -12.64 9.49
CA GLN A 112 16.10 -12.91 9.87
C GLN A 112 16.32 -12.74 11.39
N THR A 113 15.73 -11.70 11.99
CA THR A 113 15.81 -11.44 13.43
C THR A 113 15.10 -12.53 14.23
N ILE A 114 13.89 -12.93 13.81
CA ILE A 114 13.14 -14.04 14.43
C ILE A 114 13.94 -15.34 14.33
N ASP A 115 14.51 -15.65 13.17
CA ASP A 115 15.32 -16.85 12.94
C ASP A 115 16.59 -16.84 13.81
N PHE A 116 17.24 -15.69 13.95
CA PHE A 116 18.38 -15.50 14.85
C PHE A 116 18.00 -15.74 16.31
N ILE A 117 16.91 -15.13 16.79
CA ILE A 117 16.41 -15.33 18.17
C ILE A 117 15.99 -16.79 18.40
N ASN A 118 15.35 -17.43 17.43
CA ASN A 118 14.96 -18.84 17.54
C ASN A 118 16.17 -19.77 17.57
N LYS A 119 17.23 -19.45 16.81
CA LYS A 119 18.50 -20.17 16.83
C LYS A 119 19.24 -19.98 18.15
N SER A 120 19.24 -18.77 18.73
CA SER A 120 19.88 -18.50 20.02
C SER A 120 19.12 -19.11 21.22
N LYS A 121 17.80 -19.23 21.15
CA LYS A 121 17.02 -20.02 22.13
C LYS A 121 17.34 -21.51 22.12
N LYS A 122 17.88 -22.03 21.00
CA LYS A 122 18.33 -23.42 20.86
C LYS A 122 19.80 -23.63 21.22
N THR A 123 20.60 -22.58 21.43
CA THR A 123 21.99 -22.72 21.90
C THR A 123 22.02 -23.04 23.38
N ASN A 124 21.98 -24.35 23.65
CA ASN A 124 22.60 -25.10 24.74
C ASN A 124 23.02 -24.32 25.99
N ILE A 125 22.19 -24.49 27.03
CA ILE A 125 22.58 -24.26 28.42
C ILE A 125 23.63 -25.34 28.77
N TYR A 126 24.88 -24.93 28.96
CA TYR A 126 25.89 -25.79 29.57
C TYR A 126 25.54 -25.95 31.05
N THR A 127 25.04 -27.11 31.44
CA THR A 127 24.95 -27.48 32.86
C THR A 127 26.33 -27.95 33.34
N ASN A 128 26.62 -27.74 34.62
CA ASN A 128 27.91 -28.01 35.30
C ASN A 128 28.39 -29.49 35.22
N GLY A 129 27.69 -30.36 34.48
CA GLY A 129 28.03 -31.78 34.25
C GLY A 129 28.30 -32.14 32.78
N GLY A 130 28.37 -31.19 31.86
CA GLY A 130 28.88 -31.42 30.49
C GLY A 130 27.95 -32.12 29.49
N TYR A 131 26.68 -32.39 29.83
CA TYR A 131 25.70 -32.97 28.89
C TYR A 131 24.59 -31.98 28.53
N GLN A 132 24.30 -31.88 27.23
CA GLN A 132 23.24 -31.05 26.66
C GLN A 132 21.92 -31.83 26.67
N LYS A 133 20.91 -31.33 27.39
CA LYS A 133 19.53 -31.83 27.30
C LYS A 133 18.67 -30.78 26.63
N THR A 134 18.17 -31.07 25.43
CA THR A 134 17.13 -30.27 24.78
C THR A 134 15.81 -30.57 25.47
N GLU A 135 15.45 -29.80 26.50
CA GLU A 135 14.11 -29.88 27.06
C GLU A 135 13.15 -29.09 26.16
N THR A 136 12.41 -29.82 25.32
CA THR A 136 11.17 -29.33 24.74
C THR A 136 10.17 -29.18 25.88
N VAL A 137 9.99 -27.96 26.40
CA VAL A 137 8.96 -27.65 27.38
C VAL A 137 7.59 -27.76 26.70
N SER A 138 7.04 -28.97 26.70
CA SER A 138 5.64 -29.23 26.37
C SER A 138 4.79 -28.65 27.51
N THR A 139 4.07 -27.57 27.23
CA THR A 139 3.11 -26.96 28.14
C THR A 139 1.89 -27.88 28.34
N THR A 140 2.00 -28.85 29.24
CA THR A 140 0.82 -29.56 29.76
C THR A 140 0.08 -28.61 30.70
N ARG A 141 -0.95 -27.95 30.17
CA ARG A 141 -1.88 -27.10 30.91
C ARG A 141 -2.56 -27.93 32.00
N ALA A 142 -2.19 -27.71 33.27
CA ALA A 142 -2.87 -28.29 34.41
C ALA A 142 -4.32 -27.78 34.43
N LYS A 143 -5.28 -28.70 34.34
CA LYS A 143 -6.68 -28.44 34.68
C LYS A 143 -6.79 -28.40 36.21
N VAL A 144 -7.29 -27.30 36.74
CA VAL A 144 -7.91 -27.20 38.07
C VAL A 144 -9.34 -26.78 37.84
#